data_AF-A0A5N6QS07-F1
#
_entry.id   AF-A0A5N6QS07-F1
#
_cell.length_a   1.000
_cell.length_b   1.000
_cell.length_c   1.000
_cell.angle_alpha   90.00
_cell.angle_beta   90.00
_cell.angle_gamma   90.00
#
_symmetry.space_group_name_H-M   'P 1'
#
loop_
_entity.id
_entity.type
_entity.pdbx_description
1 polymer ?
#
loop_
_entity_poly.entity_id
_entity_poly.type
_entity_poly.pdbx_seq_one_letter_code
_entity_poly.pdbx_strand_id
1 'polypeptide(L)' 'MYEQKREKKESTRIEMEALNQAKTEEREKSEARRKSVREKMFKKTHAGQPVMKYRIEHILETIEKSAKN' A
#
# COMPACT_ATOMS: atom_id res chain seq x y z
N MET A 1 39.70 -16.68 13.19
CA MET A 1 39.37 -15.23 13.21
C MET A 1 38.66 -14.74 11.95
N TYR A 2 38.96 -15.24 10.75
CA TYR A 2 38.30 -14.79 9.50
C TYR A 2 36.89 -15.38 9.28
N GLU A 3 36.67 -16.63 9.67
CA GLU A 3 35.38 -17.33 9.46
C GLU A 3 34.26 -16.73 10.32
N GLN A 4 34.52 -16.48 11.60
CA GLN A 4 33.57 -15.80 12.49
C GLN A 4 33.15 -14.41 11.99
N LYS A 5 34.03 -13.71 11.26
CA LYS A 5 33.71 -12.40 10.68
C LYS A 5 32.80 -12.52 9.44
N ARG A 6 32.91 -13.62 8.69
CA ARG A 6 32.01 -13.93 7.57
C ARG A 6 30.64 -14.37 8.07
N GLU A 7 30.56 -15.23 9.08
CA GLU A 7 29.29 -15.69 9.66
C GLU A 7 28.49 -14.54 10.26
N LYS A 8 29.15 -13.63 10.99
CA LYS A 8 28.50 -12.41 11.50
C LYS A 8 28.01 -11.49 10.38
N LYS A 9 28.80 -11.36 9.30
CA LYS A 9 28.38 -10.56 8.15
C LYS A 9 27.19 -11.18 7.42
N GLU A 10 27.17 -12.51 7.27
CA GLU A 10 26.07 -13.20 6.58
C GLU A 10 24.78 -13.17 7.40
N SER A 11 24.84 -13.40 8.71
CA SER A 11 23.69 -13.27 9.60
C SER A 11 23.09 -11.86 9.58
N THR A 12 23.93 -10.82 9.67
CA THR A 12 23.44 -9.43 9.53
C THR A 12 22.83 -9.14 8.16
N ARG A 13 23.31 -9.78 7.10
CA ARG A 13 22.76 -9.62 5.74
C ARG A 13 21.37 -10.24 5.63
N ILE A 14 21.19 -11.43 6.19
CA ILE A 14 19.90 -12.14 6.23
C ILE A 14 18.88 -11.35 7.07
N GLU A 15 19.26 -10.85 8.24
CA GLU A 15 18.38 -10.03 9.08
C GLU A 15 17.95 -8.73 8.40
N MET A 16 18.89 -8.04 7.74
CA MET A 16 18.57 -6.82 6.98
C MET A 16 17.70 -7.11 5.76
N GLU A 17 17.92 -8.23 5.07
CA GLU A 17 17.10 -8.65 3.93
C GLU A 17 15.66 -8.96 4.37
N ALA A 18 15.47 -9.66 5.50
CA ALA A 18 14.15 -9.92 6.07
C ALA A 18 13.41 -8.62 6.45
N LEU A 19 14.10 -7.66 7.07
CA LEU A 19 13.50 -6.35 7.39
C LEU A 19 13.14 -5.55 6.13
N ASN A 20 13.98 -5.61 5.11
CA ASN A 20 13.70 -4.93 3.84
C ASN A 20 12.52 -5.58 3.12
N GLN A 21 12.42 -6.91 3.10
CA GLN A 21 11.29 -7.65 2.53
C GLN A 21 9.97 -7.28 3.23
N ALA A 22 9.95 -7.26 4.56
CA ALA A 22 8.77 -6.85 5.31
C ALA A 22 8.32 -5.41 4.96
N LYS A 23 9.28 -4.50 4.83
CA LYS A 23 9.03 -3.10 4.45
C LYS A 23 8.55 -2.95 3.01
N THR A 24 9.06 -3.76 2.08
CA THR A 24 8.59 -3.76 0.68
C THR A 24 7.17 -4.30 0.59
N GLU A 25 6.85 -5.39 1.30
CA GLU A 25 5.50 -5.95 1.32
C GLU A 25 4.47 -4.96 1.88
N GLU A 26 4.79 -4.24 2.95
CA GLU A 26 3.91 -3.22 3.51
C GLU A 26 3.64 -2.09 2.51
N ARG A 27 4.69 -1.64 1.82
CA ARG A 27 4.58 -0.63 0.75
C ARG A 27 3.72 -1.12 -0.40
N GLU A 28 3.95 -2.33 -0.90
CA GLU A 28 3.17 -2.94 -1.97
C GLU A 28 1.70 -3.10 -1.59
N LYS A 29 1.40 -3.53 -0.36
CA LYS A 29 0.02 -3.62 0.15
C LYS A 29 -0.66 -2.25 0.18
N SER A 30 0.05 -1.21 0.66
CA SER A 30 -0.45 0.16 0.65
C SER A 30 -0.67 0.68 -0.78
N GLU A 31 0.26 0.42 -1.69
CA GLU A 31 0.14 0.83 -3.09
C GLU A 31 -0.99 0.11 -3.83
N ALA A 32 -1.16 -1.19 -3.60
CA ALA A 32 -2.27 -1.98 -4.15
C ALA A 32 -3.62 -1.42 -3.67
N ARG A 33 -3.72 -1.08 -2.37
CA ARG A 33 -4.90 -0.40 -1.82
C ARG A 33 -5.15 0.94 -2.52
N ARG A 34 -4.12 1.78 -2.68
CA ARG A 34 -4.24 3.08 -3.39
C ARG A 34 -4.64 2.91 -4.86
N LYS A 35 -4.05 1.95 -5.58
CA LYS A 35 -4.37 1.66 -6.99
C LYS A 35 -5.81 1.20 -7.15
N SER A 36 -6.28 0.28 -6.31
CA SER A 36 -7.67 -0.22 -6.37
C SER A 36 -8.71 0.87 -6.06
N VAL A 37 -8.44 1.76 -5.10
CA VAL A 37 -9.29 2.92 -4.82
C VAL A 37 -9.29 3.86 -6.01
N ARG A 38 -8.11 4.17 -6.55
CA ARG A 38 -7.95 5.05 -7.71
C ARG A 38 -8.71 4.55 -8.94
N GLU A 39 -8.60 3.26 -9.24
CA GLU A 39 -9.29 2.61 -10.36
C GLU A 39 -10.82 2.73 -10.23
N LYS A 40 -11.36 2.51 -9.02
CA LYS A 40 -12.79 2.71 -8.74
C LYS A 40 -13.22 4.17 -8.91
N MET A 41 -12.39 5.13 -8.50
CA MET A 41 -12.68 6.56 -8.63
C MET A 41 -12.68 7.06 -10.08
N PHE A 42 -11.90 6.41 -10.97
CA PHE A 42 -11.81 6.79 -12.38
C PHE A 42 -12.70 5.97 -13.31
N LYS A 43 -13.62 5.15 -12.77
CA LYS A 43 -14.60 4.46 -13.61
C LYS A 43 -15.44 5.47 -14.38
N LYS A 44 -15.55 5.24 -15.69
CA LYS A 44 -16.35 6.05 -16.62
C LYS A 44 -17.45 5.20 -17.23
N THR A 45 -18.56 5.83 -17.60
CA THR A 45 -19.62 5.22 -18.40
C THR A 45 -19.10 4.99 -19.83
N HIS A 46 -19.85 4.24 -20.63
CA HIS A 46 -19.55 4.06 -22.06
C HIS A 46 -19.44 5.41 -22.82
N ALA A 47 -20.16 6.44 -22.36
CA ALA A 47 -20.11 7.79 -22.91
C ALA A 47 -18.98 8.66 -22.29
N GLY A 48 -18.09 8.09 -21.47
CA GLY A 48 -16.96 8.79 -20.87
C GLY A 48 -17.27 9.61 -19.61
N GLN A 49 -18.52 9.62 -19.14
CA GLN A 49 -18.90 10.36 -17.93
C GLN A 49 -18.42 9.61 -16.68
N PRO A 50 -17.87 10.27 -15.65
CA PRO A 50 -17.47 9.60 -14.41
C PRO A 50 -18.65 8.90 -13.73
N VAL A 51 -18.45 7.65 -13.31
CA VAL A 51 -19.46 6.90 -12.54
C VAL A 51 -19.46 7.43 -11.11
N MET A 52 -20.41 8.33 -10.82
CA MET A 52 -20.49 9.08 -9.56
C MET A 52 -20.74 8.22 -8.31
N LYS A 53 -21.15 6.95 -8.46
CA LYS A 53 -21.38 6.01 -7.35
C LYS A 53 -20.20 5.96 -6.38
N TYR A 54 -19.00 5.72 -6.90
CA TYR A 54 -17.80 5.56 -6.06
C TYR A 54 -17.30 6.89 -5.49
N ARG A 55 -17.54 8.01 -6.19
CA ARG A 55 -17.17 9.34 -5.70
C ARG A 55 -18.06 9.77 -4.53
N ILE A 56 -19.37 9.52 -4.63
CA ILE A 56 -20.34 9.82 -3.57
C ILE A 56 -20.06 8.94 -2.34
N GLU A 57 -19.88 7.63 -2.52
CA GLU A 57 -19.49 6.72 -1.43
C GLU A 57 -18.25 7.23 -0.67
N HIS A 58 -17.21 7.67 -1.39
CA HIS A 58 -16.00 8.20 -0.76
C HIS A 58 -16.21 9.53 -0.01
N ILE A 59 -17.03 10.43 -0.56
CA ILE A 59 -17.39 11.69 0.11
C ILE A 59 -18.14 11.39 1.41
N LEU A 60 -19.11 10.47 1.38
CA LEU A 60 -19.85 10.04 2.56
C LEU A 60 -18.94 9.41 3.62
N GLU A 61 -18.05 8.48 3.24
CA GLU A 61 -17.08 7.89 4.16
C GLU A 61 -16.15 8.94 4.79
N THR A 62 -15.74 9.95 4.02
CA THR A 62 -14.85 11.02 4.51
C THR A 62 -15.57 11.90 5.54
N ILE A 63 -16.84 12.25 5.26
CA ILE A 63 -17.69 12.99 6.19
C ILE A 63 -17.91 12.18 7.48
N GLU A 64 -18.24 10.90 7.38
CA GLU A 64 -18.42 10.04 8.56
C GLU A 64 -17.15 9.91 9.40
N LYS A 65 -15.98 9.74 8.77
CA LYS A 65 -14.69 9.69 9.48
C LYS A 65 -14.37 11.01 10.15
N SER A 66 -14.66 12.13 9.49
CA SER A 66 -14.49 13.47 10.06
C SER A 66 -15.44 13.74 11.22
N ALA A 67 -16.61 13.12 11.25
CA ALA A 67 -17.60 13.29 12.32
C ALA A 67 -17.39 12.35 13.52
N LYS A 68 -16.64 11.25 13.33
CA LYS A 68 -16.31 10.27 14.39
C LYS A 68 -14.99 10.57 15.11
N ASN A 69 -14.22 11.54 14.62
CA ASN A 69 -13.03 12.09 15.27
C ASN A 69 -13.38 13.37 16.02
#